data_AF-A0A935YXL2-F1
#
_entry.id   AF-A0A935YXL2-F1
#
_cell.length_a   1.000
_cell.length_b   1.000
_cell.length_c   1.000
_cell.angle_alpha   90.00
_cell.angle_beta   90.00
_cell.angle_gamma   90.00
#
_symmetry.space_group_name_H-M   'P 1'
#
loop_
_entity.id
_entity.type
_entity.pdbx_description
1 polymer ?
#
loop_
_entity_poly.entity_id
_entity_poly.type
_entity_poly.pdbx_seq_one_letter_code
_entity_poly.pdbx_strand_id
1 'polypeptide(L)'
;MPIGEIAGELLGGVFKIIGRAIAEIIIELCIKGLGYLICRPFSRSVNPDGLLVVAVGILFWVIILVSLYFSYEFISFHVELDRCLDSGGSYNYSTGECIKT
;
A
#
# COMPACT_ATOMS: atom_id res chain seq x y z
N MET A 1 -10.82 14.28 40.56
CA MET A 1 -10.91 14.31 39.08
C MET A 1 -10.46 12.95 38.58
N PRO A 2 -11.25 12.27 37.75
CA PRO A 2 -10.98 10.89 37.37
C PRO A 2 -9.77 10.86 36.43
N ILE A 3 -8.75 10.08 36.80
CA ILE A 3 -7.47 9.97 36.08
C ILE A 3 -7.68 9.56 34.60
N GLY A 4 -8.77 8.85 34.30
CA GLY A 4 -9.14 8.44 32.94
C GLY A 4 -9.50 9.58 32.00
N GLU A 5 -10.08 10.67 32.50
CA GLU A 5 -10.47 11.83 31.67
C GLU A 5 -9.24 12.63 31.25
N ILE A 6 -8.31 12.84 32.18
CA ILE A 6 -7.01 13.50 31.93
C ILE A 6 -6.16 12.67 30.97
N ALA A 7 -6.11 11.33 31.15
CA ALA A 7 -5.36 10.44 30.26
C ALA A 7 -5.93 10.43 28.83
N GLY A 8 -7.26 10.46 28.68
CA GLY A 8 -7.93 10.51 27.38
C GLY A 8 -7.63 11.79 26.59
N GLU A 9 -7.70 12.95 27.25
CA GLU A 9 -7.39 14.24 26.62
C GLU A 9 -5.90 14.33 26.22
N LEU A 10 -4.99 13.86 27.08
CA LEU A 10 -3.56 13.88 26.79
C LEU A 10 -3.21 12.95 25.63
N LEU A 11 -3.76 11.73 25.61
CA LEU A 11 -3.56 10.78 24.52
C LEU A 11 -4.14 11.31 23.21
N GLY A 12 -5.34 11.89 23.21
CA GLY A 12 -5.94 12.50 22.03
C GLY A 12 -5.06 13.60 21.43
N GLY A 13 -4.48 14.45 22.28
CA GLY A 13 -3.51 15.48 21.86
C GLY A 13 -2.26 14.88 21.20
N VAL A 14 -1.68 13.84 21.82
CA VAL A 14 -0.49 13.15 21.30
C VAL A 14 -0.77 12.47 19.95
N PHE A 15 -1.89 11.75 19.82
CA PHE A 15 -2.27 11.12 18.56
C PHE A 15 -2.50 12.14 17.43
N LYS A 16 -3.04 13.33 17.73
CA LYS A 16 -3.20 14.39 16.74
C LYS A 16 -1.86 14.89 16.21
N ILE A 17 -0.87 15.07 17.09
CA ILE A 17 0.48 15.50 16.71
C ILE A 17 1.16 14.41 15.87
N ILE A 18 1.10 13.16 16.33
CA ILE A 18 1.68 12.01 15.62
C ILE A 18 1.01 11.84 14.25
N GLY A 19 -0.32 11.88 14.19
CA GLY A 19 -1.06 11.73 12.95
C GLY A 19 -0.72 12.83 11.94
N ARG A 20 -0.56 14.08 12.41
CA ARG A 20 -0.10 15.18 11.56
C ARG A 20 1.32 14.97 11.05
N ALA A 21 2.26 14.57 11.92
CA ALA A 21 3.64 14.31 11.52
C ALA A 21 3.73 13.17 10.49
N ILE A 22 2.97 12.09 10.70
CA ILE A 22 2.88 10.97 9.76
C ILE A 22 2.29 11.45 8.42
N ALA A 23 1.21 12.23 8.45
CA ALA A 23 0.61 12.75 7.23
C ALA A 23 1.57 13.65 6.44
N GLU A 24 2.31 14.53 7.12
CA GLU A 24 3.34 15.38 6.51
C GLU A 24 4.45 14.52 5.88
N ILE A 25 4.95 13.51 6.58
CA ILE A 25 5.95 12.56 6.06
C ILE A 25 5.42 11.82 4.82
N ILE A 26 4.18 11.32 4.86
CA ILE A 26 3.60 10.61 3.72
C ILE A 26 3.48 11.55 2.51
N ILE A 27 2.99 12.77 2.71
CA ILE A 27 2.81 13.71 1.61
C ILE A 27 4.15 14.16 1.03
N GLU A 28 5.11 14.56 1.86
CA GLU A 28 6.39 15.08 1.38
C GLU A 28 7.31 13.98 0.86
N LEU A 29 7.46 12.89 1.62
CA LEU A 29 8.40 11.83 1.25
C LEU A 29 7.78 10.82 0.28
N CYS A 30 6.60 10.29 0.61
CA CYS A 30 6.00 9.21 -0.18
C CYS A 30 5.33 9.72 -1.47
N ILE A 31 4.71 10.90 -1.46
CA ILE A 31 4.05 11.44 -2.66
C ILE A 31 5.02 12.33 -3.43
N LYS A 32 5.45 13.47 -2.87
CA LYS A 32 6.30 14.43 -3.60
C LYS A 32 7.69 13.86 -3.87
N GLY A 33 8.32 13.22 -2.89
CA GLY A 33 9.66 12.63 -3.05
C GLY A 33 9.72 11.59 -4.17
N LEU A 34 8.79 10.63 -4.18
CA LEU A 34 8.70 9.63 -5.26
C LEU A 34 8.30 10.26 -6.60
N GLY A 35 7.32 11.16 -6.60
CA GLY A 35 6.93 11.88 -7.80
C GLY A 35 8.11 12.63 -8.43
N TYR A 36 8.91 13.32 -7.63
CA TYR A 36 10.12 14.01 -8.08
C TYR A 36 11.15 13.03 -8.62
N LEU A 37 11.40 11.93 -7.90
CA LEU A 37 12.37 10.91 -8.30
C LEU A 37 11.99 10.28 -9.65
N ILE A 38 10.71 10.05 -9.89
CA ILE A 38 10.20 9.55 -11.17
C ILE A 38 10.29 10.61 -12.27
N CYS A 39 10.00 11.88 -11.97
CA CYS A 39 10.04 12.95 -12.98
C CYS A 39 11.45 13.41 -13.35
N ARG A 40 12.41 13.30 -12.42
CA ARG A 40 13.77 13.83 -12.54
C ARG A 40 14.56 13.30 -13.75
N PRO A 41 14.46 12.03 -14.15
CA PRO A 41 15.11 11.53 -15.35
C PRO A 41 14.57 12.14 -16.66
N PHE A 42 13.29 12.53 -16.68
CA PHE A 42 12.63 13.04 -17.89
C PHE A 42 12.79 14.55 -18.07
N SER A 43 13.05 15.29 -16.99
CA SER A 43 13.32 16.73 -17.04
C SER A 43 14.33 17.17 -15.99
N ARG A 44 15.29 18.01 -16.39
CA ARG A 44 16.24 18.62 -15.46
C ARG A 44 15.64 19.78 -14.65
N SER A 45 14.54 20.38 -15.12
CA SER A 45 13.87 21.54 -14.50
C SER A 45 12.58 21.16 -13.76
N VAL A 46 12.57 20.02 -13.07
CA VAL A 46 11.41 19.59 -12.26
C VAL A 46 11.30 20.43 -11.00
N ASN A 47 10.15 21.11 -10.84
CA ASN A 47 9.78 21.76 -9.59
C ASN A 47 9.24 20.71 -8.60
N PRO A 48 9.89 20.48 -7.44
CA PRO A 48 9.45 19.49 -6.45
C PRO A 48 8.07 19.80 -5.84
N ASP A 49 7.66 21.06 -5.81
CA ASP A 49 6.34 21.49 -5.36
C ASP A 49 5.35 21.69 -6.51
N GLY A 50 5.74 21.32 -7.74
CA GLY A 50 4.88 21.41 -8.91
C GLY A 50 3.74 20.40 -8.88
N LEU A 51 2.60 20.77 -9.45
CA LEU A 51 1.42 19.89 -9.58
C LEU A 51 1.77 18.56 -10.29
N LEU A 52 2.68 18.60 -11.26
CA LEU A 52 3.12 17.42 -12.01
C LEU A 52 3.79 16.38 -11.10
N VAL A 53 4.65 16.81 -10.17
CA VAL A 53 5.33 15.90 -9.22
C VAL A 53 4.31 15.23 -8.32
N VAL A 54 3.38 16.00 -7.76
CA VAL A 54 2.31 15.46 -6.91
C VAL A 54 1.44 14.47 -7.69
N ALA A 55 1.03 14.81 -8.91
CA ALA A 55 0.20 13.96 -9.75
C ALA A 55 0.89 12.63 -10.09
N VAL A 56 2.18 12.67 -10.44
CA VAL A 56 2.96 11.46 -10.74
C VAL A 56 3.16 10.60 -9.49
N GLY A 57 3.41 11.22 -8.33
CA GLY A 57 3.50 10.51 -7.06
C GLY A 57 2.20 9.79 -6.69
N ILE A 58 1.05 10.45 -6.83
CA ILE A 58 -0.26 9.84 -6.60
C ILE A 58 -0.51 8.70 -7.59
N LEU A 59 -0.23 8.92 -8.88
CA LEU A 59 -0.42 7.91 -9.92
C LEU A 59 0.44 6.67 -9.66
N PHE A 60 1.68 6.85 -9.21
CA PHE A 60 2.56 5.74 -8.81
C PHE A 60 1.93 4.88 -7.71
N TRP A 61 1.37 5.49 -6.66
CA TRP A 61 0.70 4.75 -5.59
C TRP A 61 -0.58 4.06 -6.05
N VAL A 62 -1.36 4.68 -6.94
CA VAL A 62 -2.52 4.03 -7.57
C VAL A 62 -2.08 2.78 -8.34
N ILE A 63 -1.01 2.89 -9.13
CA ILE A 63 -0.45 1.73 -9.86
C ILE A 63 -0.03 0.64 -8.88
N ILE A 64 0.69 0.97 -7.80
CA ILE A 64 1.07 0.00 -6.77
C ILE A 64 -0.15 -0.71 -6.19
N LEU A 65 -1.18 0.03 -5.77
CA LEU A 65 -2.38 -0.56 -5.16
C LEU A 65 -3.10 -1.49 -6.13
N VAL A 66 -3.21 -1.09 -7.40
CA VAL A 66 -3.78 -1.91 -8.47
C VAL A 66 -2.93 -3.16 -8.70
N SER A 67 -1.61 -3.02 -8.80
CA SER A 67 -0.68 -4.14 -8.95
C SER A 67 -0.75 -5.12 -7.78
N LEU A 68 -0.89 -4.62 -6.55
CA LEU A 68 -1.05 -5.46 -5.36
C LEU A 68 -2.36 -6.25 -5.40
N TYR A 69 -3.46 -5.62 -5.78
CA TYR A 69 -4.76 -6.29 -5.94
C TYR A 69 -4.69 -7.45 -6.95
N PHE A 70 -4.13 -7.20 -8.14
CA PHE A 70 -3.99 -8.25 -9.16
C PHE A 70 -2.97 -9.33 -8.76
N SER A 71 -1.88 -8.96 -8.09
CA SER A 71 -0.88 -9.92 -7.64
C SER A 71 -1.42 -10.83 -6.55
N TYR A 72 -2.30 -10.33 -5.67
CA TYR A 72 -2.92 -11.13 -4.62
C TYR A 72 -3.73 -12.29 -5.20
N GLU A 73 -4.59 -12.03 -6.19
CA GLU A 73 -5.40 -13.04 -6.89
C GLU A 73 -4.51 -14.10 -7.59
N PHE A 74 -3.43 -13.65 -8.21
CA PHE A 74 -2.49 -14.56 -8.87
C PHE A 74 -1.76 -15.45 -7.85
N ILE A 75 -1.25 -14.86 -6.78
CA ILE A 75 -0.49 -15.58 -5.75
C ILE A 75 -1.39 -16.57 -5.00
N SER A 76 -2.62 -16.19 -4.64
CA SER A 76 -3.55 -17.10 -3.95
C SER A 76 -3.85 -18.35 -4.78
N PHE A 77 -4.09 -18.17 -6.08
CA PHE A 77 -4.31 -19.29 -7.01
C PHE A 77 -3.09 -20.23 -7.05
N HIS A 78 -1.89 -19.68 -7.21
CA HIS A 78 -0.68 -20.49 -7.27
C HIS A 78 -0.40 -21.23 -5.96
N VAL A 79 -0.64 -20.59 -4.81
CA VAL A 79 -0.46 -21.21 -3.49
C VAL A 79 -1.45 -22.35 -3.27
N GLU A 80 -2.71 -22.20 -3.69
CA GLU A 80 -3.72 -23.26 -3.59
C GLU A 80 -3.41 -24.45 -4.50
N LEU A 81 -2.91 -24.18 -5.70
CA LEU A 81 -2.49 -25.21 -6.64
C LEU A 81 -1.32 -26.03 -6.09
N ASP A 82 -0.24 -25.38 -5.65
CA ASP A 82 0.93 -26.05 -5.07
C ASP A 82 0.53 -26.88 -3.86
N ARG A 83 -0.25 -26.30 -2.94
CA ARG A 83 -0.72 -26.99 -1.74
C ARG A 83 -1.57 -28.22 -2.08
N CYS A 84 -2.38 -28.14 -3.13
CA CYS A 84 -3.20 -29.27 -3.59
C CYS A 84 -2.32 -30.40 -4.13
N LEU A 85 -1.40 -30.09 -5.04
CA LEU A 85 -0.53 -31.05 -5.69
C LEU A 85 0.44 -31.72 -4.71
N ASP A 86 1.02 -30.95 -3.78
CA ASP A 86 1.91 -31.47 -2.74
C ASP A 86 1.19 -32.41 -1.76
N SER A 87 -0.12 -32.22 -1.57
CA SER A 87 -0.94 -33.13 -0.75
C SER A 87 -1.32 -34.44 -1.46
N GLY A 88 -0.87 -34.63 -2.70
CA GLY A 88 -1.25 -35.77 -3.55
C GLY A 88 -2.66 -35.67 -4.14
N GLY A 89 -3.26 -34.48 -4.10
CA GLY A 89 -4.55 -34.18 -4.73
C GLY A 89 -4.42 -33.84 -6.21
N SER A 90 -5.57 -33.65 -6.86
CA SER A 90 -5.68 -33.15 -8.24
C SER A 90 -6.52 -31.89 -8.25
N TYR A 91 -6.01 -30.81 -8.87
CA TYR A 91 -6.70 -29.53 -8.90
C TYR A 91 -7.70 -29.45 -10.06
N ASN A 92 -8.95 -29.10 -9.77
CA ASN A 92 -9.99 -28.91 -10.77
C ASN A 92 -10.11 -27.43 -11.15
N TYR A 93 -9.61 -27.07 -12.33
CA TYR A 93 -9.65 -25.71 -12.86
C TYR A 93 -11.06 -25.19 -13.19
N SER A 94 -12.03 -26.08 -13.40
CA SER A 94 -13.41 -25.69 -13.72
C SER A 94 -14.20 -25.29 -12.48
N THR A 95 -13.90 -25.91 -11.32
CA THR A 95 -14.59 -25.62 -10.05
C THR A 95 -13.74 -24.79 -9.08
N GLY A 96 -12.43 -24.65 -9.34
CA GLY A 96 -11.50 -23.97 -8.44
C GLY A 96 -11.25 -24.72 -7.14
N GLU A 97 -11.39 -26.06 -7.16
CA GLU A 97 -11.32 -26.88 -5.96
C GLU A 97 -10.23 -27.95 -6.07
N CYS A 98 -9.61 -28.27 -4.94
CA CYS A 98 -8.71 -29.41 -4.82
C CYS A 98 -9.49 -30.71 -4.58
N ILE A 99 -9.39 -31.64 -5.52
CA ILE A 99 -9.93 -32.99 -5.39
C ILE A 99 -8.89 -33.84 -4.65
N LYS A 100 -9.21 -34.28 -3.44
CA LYS A 100 -8.37 -35.24 -2.70
C LYS A 100 -8.75 -36.66 -3.11
N THR A 101 -7.74 -37.47 -3.40
CA THR A 101 -7.90 -38.90 -3.72
C THR A 101 -8.05 -39.72 -2.45
#